data_AF-A0A3M1Q4V0-F1
#
_entry.id   AF-A0A3M1Q4V0-F1
#
_cell.length_a   1.000
_cell.length_b   1.000
_cell.length_c   1.000
_cell.angle_alpha   90.00
_cell.angle_beta   90.00
_cell.angle_gamma   90.00
#
_symmetry.space_group_name_H-M   'P 1'
#
loop_
_entity.id
_entity.type
_entity.pdbx_description
1 polymer ?
#
loop_
_entity_poly.entity_id
_entity_poly.type
_entity_poly.pdbx_seq_one_letter_code
_entity_poly.pdbx_strand_id
1 'polypeptide(L)'
;MTALCVATSVGCSNRIVGNNITQANTWQGELGITGHLNNITIKNGSNITKLSVIGDANKVHVEDRVTLGKVEVWGQRNKIYIPDYLVIRESIVGNGSEVVRVHPGIDEPFESAFPPEPPLASDTTAPTPTTTESAGTLTLEN
;
A
#
# COMPACT_ATOMS: atom_id res chain seq x y z
N MET A 1 -25.68 -7.36 31.24
CA MET A 1 -25.25 -5.98 31.55
C MET A 1 -24.46 -5.47 30.36
N THR A 2 -25.09 -4.64 29.54
CA THR A 2 -24.52 -4.08 28.31
C THR A 2 -23.64 -2.90 28.68
N ALA A 3 -22.33 -3.02 28.50
CA ALA A 3 -21.40 -1.92 28.72
C ALA A 3 -21.50 -0.95 27.54
N LEU A 4 -22.34 0.08 27.71
CA LEU A 4 -22.36 1.28 26.87
C LEU A 4 -21.10 2.09 27.21
N CYS A 5 -20.06 1.95 26.42
CA CYS A 5 -18.84 2.75 26.55
C CYS A 5 -19.15 4.17 26.02
N VAL A 6 -19.58 5.05 26.91
CA VAL A 6 -19.73 6.48 26.64
C VAL A 6 -18.32 7.07 26.57
N ALA A 7 -17.79 7.25 25.37
CA ALA A 7 -16.49 7.85 25.13
C ALA A 7 -16.53 9.35 25.45
N THR A 8 -16.16 9.71 26.67
CA THR A 8 -15.74 11.07 27.02
C THR A 8 -14.52 11.42 26.19
N SER A 9 -14.54 12.60 25.58
CA SER A 9 -13.56 13.21 24.69
C SER A 9 -12.17 13.39 25.32
N VAL A 10 -11.42 12.31 25.49
CA VAL A 10 -9.97 12.35 25.64
C VAL A 10 -9.40 12.40 24.23
N GLY A 11 -8.60 13.43 23.92
CA GLY A 11 -7.93 13.57 22.63
C GLY A 11 -7.00 12.37 22.39
N CYS A 12 -7.55 11.33 21.77
CA CYS A 12 -6.77 10.18 21.32
C CYS A 12 -5.96 10.65 20.10
N SER A 13 -4.74 11.12 20.32
CA SER A 13 -3.76 11.22 19.25
C SER A 13 -3.60 9.83 18.66
N ASN A 14 -4.12 9.60 17.46
CA ASN A 14 -4.06 8.30 16.82
C ASN A 14 -2.61 8.07 16.39
N ARG A 15 -1.95 7.06 16.97
CA ARG A 15 -0.56 6.76 16.66
C ARG A 15 -0.41 5.32 16.20
N ILE A 16 0.14 5.15 15.01
CA ILE A 16 0.52 3.87 14.44
C ILE A 16 2.04 3.78 14.54
N VAL A 17 2.53 2.82 15.32
CA VAL A 17 3.97 2.54 15.44
C VAL A 17 4.21 1.11 15.03
N GLY A 18 5.09 0.92 14.05
CA GLY A 18 5.58 -0.40 13.70
C GLY A 18 6.18 -0.44 12.31
N ASN A 19 6.41 -1.66 11.84
CA ASN A 19 7.28 -1.94 10.72
C ASN A 19 6.56 -2.88 9.76
N ASN A 20 6.48 -2.49 8.48
CA ASN A 20 5.77 -3.24 7.44
C ASN A 20 4.29 -3.51 7.78
N ILE A 21 3.61 -2.52 8.36
CA ILE A 21 2.19 -2.63 8.73
C ILE A 21 1.31 -2.14 7.59
N THR A 22 0.27 -2.91 7.26
CA THR A 22 -0.80 -2.48 6.36
C THR A 22 -2.09 -2.28 7.14
N GLN A 23 -2.66 -1.07 7.11
CA GLN A 23 -3.89 -0.75 7.83
C GLN A 23 -4.77 0.22 7.07
N ALA A 24 -6.09 0.00 7.15
CA ALA A 24 -7.10 0.88 6.55
C ALA A 24 -8.24 1.12 7.55
N ASN A 25 -8.46 2.37 7.96
CA ASN A 25 -9.44 2.72 8.98
C ASN A 25 -10.02 4.12 8.75
N THR A 26 -10.84 4.62 9.67
CA THR A 26 -11.20 6.04 9.71
C THR A 26 -10.53 6.70 10.91
N TRP A 27 -10.04 7.92 10.70
CA TRP A 27 -9.30 8.66 11.72
C TRP A 27 -9.90 10.04 11.94
N GLN A 28 -9.86 10.49 13.19
CA GLN A 28 -10.37 11.78 13.62
C GLN A 28 -9.29 12.51 14.43
N GLY A 29 -9.11 13.80 14.21
CA GLY A 29 -8.16 14.64 14.95
C GLY A 29 -6.75 14.62 14.35
N GLU A 30 -5.80 13.98 15.03
CA GLU A 30 -4.39 13.91 14.62
C GLU A 30 -3.97 12.46 14.37
N LEU A 31 -3.15 12.23 13.34
CA LEU A 31 -2.61 10.92 12.99
C LEU A 31 -1.09 10.97 12.90
N GLY A 32 -0.43 10.18 13.73
CA GLY A 32 1.02 9.95 13.70
C GLY A 32 1.33 8.53 13.21
N ILE A 33 2.15 8.42 12.17
CA ILE A 33 2.65 7.14 11.65
C ILE A 33 4.16 7.14 11.90
N THR A 34 4.67 6.10 12.56
CA THR A 34 6.09 5.97 12.88
C THR A 34 6.60 4.58 12.55
N GLY A 35 7.70 4.51 11.79
CA GLY A 35 8.43 3.29 11.51
C GLY A 35 8.83 3.17 10.05
N HIS A 36 8.96 1.94 9.54
CA HIS A 36 9.43 1.70 8.17
C HIS A 36 8.50 0.80 7.36
N LEU A 37 8.43 1.06 6.04
CA LEU A 37 7.66 0.26 5.08
C LEU A 37 6.16 0.12 5.42
N ASN A 38 5.58 1.07 6.17
CA ASN A 38 4.15 1.00 6.49
C ASN A 38 3.31 1.42 5.29
N ASN A 39 2.15 0.78 5.10
CA ASN A 39 1.18 1.09 4.06
C ASN A 39 -0.18 1.41 4.71
N ILE A 40 -0.53 2.70 4.80
CA ILE A 40 -1.70 3.16 5.54
C ILE A 40 -2.72 3.77 4.58
N THR A 41 -3.96 3.31 4.62
CA THR A 41 -5.07 3.84 3.80
C THR A 41 -6.06 4.59 4.66
N ILE A 42 -6.12 5.91 4.51
CA ILE A 42 -7.06 6.84 5.14
C ILE A 42 -8.41 6.76 4.45
N LYS A 43 -9.39 6.09 5.08
CA LYS A 43 -10.71 5.91 4.48
C LYS A 43 -11.53 7.20 4.48
N ASN A 44 -12.50 7.23 3.57
CA ASN A 44 -13.48 8.30 3.46
C ASN A 44 -14.16 8.65 4.80
N GLY A 45 -14.49 9.93 4.99
CA GLY A 45 -15.07 10.42 6.24
C GLY A 45 -14.08 10.64 7.39
N SER A 46 -12.78 10.45 7.13
CA SER A 46 -11.73 10.84 8.06
C SER A 46 -11.58 12.38 8.12
N ASN A 47 -11.35 12.92 9.31
CA ASN A 47 -11.07 14.33 9.53
C ASN A 47 -9.75 14.47 10.28
N ILE A 48 -8.70 14.82 9.55
CA ILE A 48 -7.33 14.85 10.06
C ILE A 48 -6.82 16.29 10.00
N THR A 49 -6.73 16.93 11.15
CA THR A 49 -6.14 18.26 11.29
C THR A 49 -4.63 18.25 11.02
N LYS A 50 -3.94 17.19 11.45
CA LYS A 50 -2.49 17.01 11.28
C LYS A 50 -2.14 15.54 11.04
N LEU A 51 -1.47 15.27 9.92
CA LEU A 51 -0.86 13.99 9.56
C LEU A 51 0.66 14.09 9.73
N SER A 52 1.26 13.26 10.57
CA SER A 52 2.71 13.19 10.77
C SER A 52 3.22 11.80 10.38
N VAL A 53 4.06 11.71 9.37
CA VAL A 53 4.71 10.47 8.93
C VAL A 53 6.19 10.54 9.27
N ILE A 54 6.67 9.65 10.13
CA ILE A 54 8.05 9.64 10.62
C ILE A 54 8.69 8.29 10.32
N GLY A 55 9.83 8.30 9.65
CA GLY A 55 10.63 7.13 9.31
C GLY A 55 10.78 6.98 7.79
N ASP A 56 10.97 5.75 7.32
CA ASP A 56 11.47 5.51 5.96
C ASP A 56 10.57 4.59 5.13
N ALA A 57 10.44 4.91 3.85
CA ALA A 57 9.70 4.13 2.85
C ALA A 57 8.23 3.86 3.22
N ASN A 58 7.59 4.75 4.00
CA ASN A 58 6.17 4.64 4.31
C ASN A 58 5.31 5.12 3.12
N LYS A 59 4.18 4.44 2.90
CA LYS A 59 3.17 4.79 1.92
C LYS A 59 1.87 5.15 2.65
N VAL A 60 1.30 6.30 2.34
CA VAL A 60 0.01 6.72 2.88
C VAL A 60 -0.91 7.04 1.73
N HIS A 61 -2.09 6.43 1.69
CA HIS A 61 -3.12 6.71 0.71
C HIS A 61 -4.28 7.43 1.38
N VAL A 62 -4.77 8.50 0.78
CA VAL A 62 -5.92 9.25 1.26
C VAL A 62 -7.06 9.08 0.27
N GLU A 63 -8.18 8.53 0.73
CA GLU A 63 -9.38 8.35 -0.08
C GLU A 63 -10.13 9.68 -0.32
N ASP A 64 -11.13 9.60 -1.18
CA ASP A 64 -12.06 10.69 -1.43
C ASP A 64 -12.86 11.07 -0.15
N ARG A 65 -13.26 12.35 -0.05
CA ARG A 65 -14.02 12.94 1.06
C ARG A 65 -13.32 12.87 2.42
N VAL A 66 -12.00 12.93 2.41
CA VAL A 66 -11.20 13.15 3.63
C VAL A 66 -10.94 14.65 3.79
N THR A 67 -11.01 15.15 5.02
CA THR A 67 -10.52 16.50 5.33
C THR A 67 -9.12 16.40 5.88
N LEU A 68 -8.16 17.09 5.27
CA LEU A 68 -6.78 17.09 5.72
C LEU A 68 -6.24 18.53 5.82
N GLY A 69 -5.67 18.88 6.98
CA GLY A 69 -5.17 20.24 7.23
C GLY A 69 -3.67 20.39 6.94
N LYS A 70 -2.85 19.65 7.69
CA LYS A 70 -1.39 19.71 7.62
C LYS A 70 -0.79 18.32 7.42
N VAL A 71 0.21 18.21 6.54
CA VAL A 71 1.04 17.01 6.36
C VAL A 71 2.47 17.35 6.76
N GLU A 72 3.02 16.58 7.69
CA GLU A 72 4.43 16.60 8.08
C GLU A 72 5.04 15.25 7.75
N VAL A 73 6.09 15.24 6.94
CA VAL A 73 6.82 14.03 6.56
C VAL A 73 8.25 14.18 7.03
N TRP A 74 8.75 13.19 7.77
CA TRP A 74 10.10 13.17 8.32
C TRP A 74 10.76 11.83 7.95
N GLY A 75 11.94 11.89 7.35
CA GLY A 75 12.70 10.71 6.91
C GLY A 75 12.71 10.54 5.40
N GLN A 76 13.04 9.34 4.91
CA GLN A 76 13.40 9.12 3.51
C GLN A 76 12.38 8.27 2.74
N ARG A 77 12.25 8.54 1.44
CA ARG A 77 11.46 7.70 0.49
C ARG A 77 9.98 7.50 0.87
N ASN A 78 9.41 8.41 1.65
CA ASN A 78 7.99 8.32 2.01
C ASN A 78 7.12 8.79 0.83
N LYS A 79 5.99 8.14 0.60
CA LYS A 79 5.04 8.52 -0.46
C LYS A 79 3.67 8.74 0.13
N ILE A 80 3.10 9.92 -0.08
CA ILE A 80 1.76 10.25 0.39
C ILE A 80 0.91 10.57 -0.82
N TYR A 81 -0.13 9.79 -1.06
CA TYR A 81 -1.08 9.98 -2.13
C TYR A 81 -2.29 10.73 -1.59
N ILE A 82 -2.51 11.94 -2.07
CA ILE A 82 -3.64 12.80 -1.67
C ILE A 82 -4.54 13.10 -2.86
N PRO A 83 -5.85 13.23 -2.67
CA PRO A 83 -6.73 13.74 -3.70
C PRO A 83 -6.30 15.13 -4.21
N ASP A 84 -6.43 15.36 -5.51
CA ASP A 84 -6.04 16.60 -6.18
C ASP A 84 -6.75 17.85 -5.65
N TYR A 85 -8.04 17.74 -5.30
CA TYR A 85 -8.86 18.81 -4.76
C TYR A 85 -8.50 19.20 -3.31
N LEU A 86 -7.69 18.41 -2.61
CA LEU A 86 -7.30 18.70 -1.23
C LEU A 86 -6.23 19.78 -1.18
N VAL A 87 -6.57 20.91 -0.54
CA VAL A 87 -5.63 21.99 -0.26
C VAL A 87 -5.05 21.76 1.13
N ILE A 88 -3.78 21.36 1.17
CA ILE A 88 -3.06 21.02 2.40
C ILE A 88 -1.84 21.90 2.58
N ARG A 89 -1.37 22.03 3.83
CA ARG A 89 -0.03 22.55 4.13
C ARG A 89 0.92 21.38 4.27
N GLU A 90 1.82 21.20 3.31
CA GLU A 90 2.84 20.16 3.37
C GLU A 90 4.16 20.68 3.94
N SER A 91 4.84 19.82 4.69
CA SER A 91 6.16 20.05 5.24
C SER A 91 6.93 18.75 5.14
N ILE A 92 7.85 18.66 4.18
CA ILE A 92 8.64 17.45 3.91
C ILE A 92 10.07 17.71 4.39
N VAL A 93 10.53 16.88 5.33
CA VAL A 93 11.86 16.94 5.93
C VAL A 93 12.55 15.60 5.69
N GLY A 94 13.41 15.56 4.67
CA GLY A 94 14.19 14.37 4.31
C GLY A 94 14.30 14.19 2.81
N ASN A 95 14.97 13.12 2.38
CA ASN A 95 15.32 12.90 0.97
C ASN A 95 14.41 11.87 0.29
N GLY A 96 13.96 12.17 -0.93
CA GLY A 96 13.14 11.27 -1.75
C GLY A 96 11.71 11.06 -1.25
N SER A 97 11.26 11.87 -0.29
CA SER A 97 9.87 11.86 0.18
C SER A 97 9.01 12.76 -0.71
N GLU A 98 7.82 12.28 -1.10
CA GLU A 98 6.97 12.93 -2.09
C GLU A 98 5.49 12.87 -1.67
N VAL A 99 4.79 13.97 -1.90
CA VAL A 99 3.33 14.04 -1.81
C VAL A 99 2.78 14.06 -3.25
N VAL A 100 2.15 12.98 -3.65
CA VAL A 100 1.58 12.79 -4.99
C VAL A 100 0.11 13.13 -4.96
N ARG A 101 -0.31 14.08 -5.80
CA ARG A 101 -1.72 14.41 -5.99
C ARG A 101 -2.35 13.44 -7.00
N VAL A 102 -3.40 12.76 -6.60
CA VAL A 102 -4.13 11.77 -7.40
C VAL A 102 -5.54 12.27 -7.69
N HIS A 103 -6.01 12.14 -8.94
CA HIS A 103 -7.38 12.48 -9.29
C HIS A 103 -8.34 11.39 -8.78
N PRO A 104 -9.39 11.72 -8.01
CA PRO A 104 -10.38 10.76 -7.56
C PRO A 104 -11.20 10.25 -8.77
N GLY A 105 -11.21 8.94 -9.00
CA GLY A 105 -12.01 8.31 -10.05
C GLY A 105 -11.23 7.68 -11.20
N ILE A 106 -9.89 7.71 -11.18
CA ILE A 106 -9.09 6.71 -11.90
C ILE A 106 -8.70 5.67 -10.85
N ASP A 107 -9.49 4.60 -10.78
CA ASP A 107 -9.16 3.38 -10.06
C ASP A 107 -7.83 2.83 -10.63
N GLU A 108 -6.71 3.21 -10.03
CA GLU A 108 -5.69 2.19 -9.84
C GLU A 108 -5.99 1.53 -8.50
N PRO A 109 -6.45 0.27 -8.47
CA PRO A 109 -6.30 -0.52 -7.26
C PRO A 109 -4.81 -0.50 -6.96
N PHE A 110 -4.40 0.12 -5.85
CA PHE A 110 -3.06 -0.06 -5.32
C PHE A 110 -2.98 -1.51 -4.87
N GLU A 111 -2.60 -2.34 -5.83
CA GLU A 111 -2.34 -3.74 -5.69
C GLU A 111 -1.45 -3.92 -4.47
N SER A 112 -2.01 -4.54 -3.44
CA SER A 112 -1.23 -5.18 -2.40
C SER A 112 -0.49 -6.34 -3.07
N ALA A 113 0.61 -6.05 -3.76
CA ALA A 113 1.44 -7.09 -4.32
C ALA A 113 2.86 -6.58 -4.44
N PHE A 114 3.73 -7.22 -3.66
CA PHE A 114 5.03 -7.67 -4.15
C PHE A 114 5.01 -7.86 -5.68
N PRO A 115 6.09 -7.56 -6.43
CA PRO A 115 6.18 -8.06 -7.79
C PRO A 115 5.99 -9.59 -7.72
N PRO A 116 4.94 -10.17 -8.35
CA PRO A 116 4.97 -11.60 -8.60
C PRO A 116 6.19 -11.86 -9.48
N GLU A 117 6.92 -12.89 -9.09
CA GLU A 117 8.04 -13.52 -9.77
C GLU A 117 7.91 -13.48 -11.31
N PRO A 118 9.00 -13.30 -12.07
CA PRO A 118 8.94 -13.27 -13.53
C PRO A 118 8.24 -14.52 -14.11
N PRO A 119 7.55 -14.39 -15.25
CA PRO A 119 6.65 -15.42 -15.75
C PRO A 119 7.42 -16.65 -16.22
N LEU A 120 7.14 -17.81 -15.62
CA LEU A 120 7.47 -19.11 -16.20
C LEU A 120 6.28 -19.61 -17.01
N ALA A 121 6.56 -19.81 -18.29
CA ALA A 121 5.66 -20.02 -19.41
C ALA A 121 4.53 -21.03 -19.16
N SER A 122 3.36 -20.75 -19.71
CA SER A 122 2.37 -21.76 -20.03
C SER A 122 2.02 -21.60 -21.49
N ASP A 123 2.44 -22.56 -22.32
CA ASP A 123 1.52 -23.00 -23.35
C ASP A 123 1.49 -24.52 -23.45
N THR A 124 0.26 -24.99 -23.41
CA THR A 124 -0.19 -26.36 -23.26
C THR A 124 -0.28 -26.97 -24.65
N THR A 125 0.31 -28.15 -24.86
CA THR A 125 -0.31 -29.14 -25.75
C THR A 125 0.09 -30.54 -25.32
N ALA A 126 -0.80 -31.21 -24.57
CA ALA A 126 -0.91 -32.67 -24.65
C ALA A 126 -2.01 -32.99 -25.67
N PRO A 127 -1.78 -34.00 -26.54
CA PRO A 127 -2.57 -35.20 -26.35
C PRO A 127 -1.73 -36.49 -26.32
N THR A 128 -2.24 -37.42 -25.52
CA THR A 128 -1.73 -38.76 -25.18
C THR A 128 -1.92 -39.79 -26.32
N PRO A 129 -1.60 -41.09 -26.13
CA PRO A 129 -0.49 -41.84 -26.75
C PRO A 129 -0.95 -42.77 -27.90
N THR A 130 -0.04 -43.35 -28.70
CA THR A 130 -0.23 -44.66 -29.36
C THR A 130 1.10 -45.29 -29.80
N THR A 131 1.27 -46.54 -29.35
CA THR A 131 2.25 -47.59 -29.67
C THR A 131 2.46 -47.88 -31.17
N THR A 132 3.66 -48.35 -31.54
CA THR A 132 3.99 -49.46 -32.50
C THR A 132 5.44 -49.25 -32.98
N GLU A 133 6.42 -49.97 -32.43
CA GLU A 133 7.01 -51.24 -32.95
C GLU A 133 7.88 -51.05 -34.21
N SER A 134 9.16 -51.45 -34.10
CA SER A 134 9.87 -52.32 -35.05
C SER A 134 11.33 -51.91 -35.34
N ALA A 135 12.21 -52.85 -34.96
CA ALA A 135 13.48 -53.28 -35.53
C ALA A 135 14.38 -52.31 -36.34
N GLY A 136 15.66 -52.28 -35.98
CA GLY A 136 16.72 -51.75 -36.84
C GLY A 136 18.11 -51.81 -36.23
N THR A 137 18.73 -53.00 -36.24
CA THR A 137 20.18 -53.19 -36.19
C THR A 137 20.88 -52.32 -37.23
N LEU A 138 21.99 -51.65 -36.90
CA LEU A 138 23.20 -51.54 -37.75
C LEU A 138 24.38 -50.89 -37.00
N THR A 139 25.52 -51.52 -37.22
CA THR A 139 26.91 -51.29 -36.80
C THR A 139 27.59 -50.06 -37.44
N LEU A 140 28.62 -49.49 -36.79
CA LEU A 140 30.04 -49.33 -37.26
C LEU A 140 30.76 -48.13 -36.58
N GLU A 141 31.97 -48.42 -36.09
CA GLU A 141 33.23 -47.63 -36.14
C GLU A 141 33.29 -46.18 -35.59
N ASN A 142 34.06 -45.98 -34.51
CA ASN A 142 35.50 -45.70 -34.58
C ASN A 142 36.16 -45.77 -33.19
#